data_AF-A0AAN6WAE9-F1
#
_entry.id   AF-A0AAN6WAE9-F1
#
_cell.length_a   1.000
_cell.length_b   1.000
_cell.length_c   1.000
_cell.angle_alpha   90.00
_cell.angle_beta   90.00
_cell.angle_gamma   90.00
#
_symmetry.space_group_name_H-M   'P 1'
#
loop_
_entity.id
_entity.type
_entity.pdbx_description
1 polymer ?
#
loop_
_entity_poly.entity_id
_entity_poly.type
_entity_poly.pdbx_seq_one_letter_code
_entity_poly.pdbx_strand_id
1 'polypeptide(L)' 'MPVSQIATPIPIPAARQPLGLITTQELFASLNATLQSKSNQLVTPIHHIQENDYSVPAAPPPSPIGYRDHWPASIRR' A
#
# COMPACT_ATOMS: atom_id res chain seq x y z
N MET A 1 -39.09 2.26 -37.27
CA MET A 1 -38.91 3.57 -36.62
C MET A 1 -37.42 3.75 -36.36
N PRO A 2 -36.70 4.70 -36.99
CA PRO A 2 -35.31 4.95 -36.64
C PRO A 2 -35.24 5.77 -35.34
N VAL A 3 -34.30 5.41 -34.48
CA VAL A 3 -34.10 6.02 -33.15
C VAL A 3 -33.16 7.22 -33.30
N SER A 4 -33.64 8.42 -32.99
CA SER A 4 -32.82 9.64 -32.96
C SER A 4 -31.88 9.61 -31.75
N GLN A 5 -30.59 9.44 -31.98
CA GLN A 5 -29.56 9.59 -30.94
C GLN A 5 -29.21 11.07 -30.79
N ILE A 6 -29.63 11.67 -29.69
CA ILE A 6 -29.29 13.05 -29.34
C ILE A 6 -27.90 13.00 -28.69
N ALA A 7 -26.90 13.55 -29.38
CA ALA A 7 -25.54 13.66 -28.84
C ALA A 7 -25.49 14.74 -27.74
N THR A 8 -25.05 14.36 -26.54
CA THR A 8 -24.85 15.30 -25.43
C THR A 8 -23.52 16.03 -25.57
N PRO A 9 -23.44 17.33 -25.26
CA PRO A 9 -22.21 18.10 -25.38
C PRO A 9 -21.12 17.59 -24.42
N ILE A 10 -19.89 17.51 -24.92
CA ILE A 10 -18.71 17.15 -24.13
C ILE A 10 -18.30 18.34 -23.26
N PRO A 11 -18.11 18.16 -21.94
CA PRO A 11 -17.62 19.23 -21.07
C PRO A 11 -16.23 19.69 -21.49
N ILE A 12 -16.07 21.00 -21.74
CA ILE A 12 -14.76 21.61 -21.98
C ILE A 12 -14.10 21.86 -20.61
N PRO A 13 -12.89 21.34 -20.35
CA PRO A 13 -12.19 21.61 -19.10
C PRO A 13 -11.86 23.10 -18.98
N ALA A 14 -11.97 23.65 -17.77
CA ALA A 14 -11.64 25.04 -17.49
C ALA A 14 -10.22 25.39 -17.94
N ALA A 15 -10.04 26.60 -18.46
CA ALA A 15 -8.74 27.11 -18.90
C ALA A 15 -7.70 26.93 -17.77
N ARG A 16 -6.54 26.37 -18.11
CA ARG A 16 -5.43 26.22 -17.16
C ARG A 16 -5.08 27.61 -16.62
N GLN A 17 -5.13 27.75 -15.30
CA GLN A 17 -4.68 28.96 -14.61
C GLN A 17 -3.27 29.32 -15.12
N PRO A 18 -2.99 30.60 -15.41
CA PRO A 18 -1.64 31.00 -15.75
C PRO A 18 -0.73 30.57 -14.59
N LEU A 19 0.28 29.77 -14.90
CA LEU A 19 1.33 29.42 -13.94
C LEU A 19 2.05 30.74 -13.61
N GLY A 20 1.59 31.43 -12.57
CA GLY A 20 2.22 32.65 -12.08
C GLY A 20 3.69 32.37 -11.81
N LEU A 21 4.56 33.33 -12.11
CA LEU A 21 5.97 33.21 -11.73
C LEU A 21 6.03 33.09 -10.21
N ILE A 22 6.37 31.89 -9.73
CA ILE A 22 6.54 31.66 -8.31
C ILE A 22 7.74 32.48 -7.86
N THR A 23 7.50 33.47 -7.01
CA THR A 23 8.58 34.30 -6.48
C THR A 23 9.33 33.53 -5.39
N THR A 24 10.59 33.88 -5.14
CA THR A 24 11.38 33.25 -4.08
C THR A 24 10.70 33.35 -2.71
N GLN A 25 9.95 34.43 -2.47
CA GLN A 25 9.18 34.62 -1.24
C GLN A 25 8.02 33.62 -1.10
N GLU A 26 7.30 33.35 -2.20
CA GLU A 26 6.24 32.33 -2.22
C GLU A 26 6.81 30.92 -2.06
N LEU A 27 8.00 30.64 -2.61
CA LEU A 27 8.71 29.37 -2.37
C LEU A 27 9.01 29.17 -0.87
N PHE A 28 9.59 30.20 -0.23
CA PHE A 28 9.89 30.12 1.21
C PHE A 28 8.61 30.01 2.05
N ALA A 29 7.54 30.72 1.69
CA ALA A 29 6.26 30.63 2.37
C ALA A 29 5.65 29.22 2.26
N SER A 30 5.69 28.62 1.07
CA SER A 30 5.21 27.26 0.82
C SER A 30 6.01 26.20 1.59
N LEU A 31 7.35 26.34 1.64
CA LEU A 31 8.21 25.48 2.44
C LEU A 31 7.89 25.59 3.93
N ASN A 32 7.74 26.82 4.45
CA ASN A 32 7.41 27.04 5.85
C ASN A 32 6.03 26.45 6.21
N ALA A 33 5.02 26.67 5.37
CA ALA A 33 3.69 26.07 5.54
C ALA A 33 3.74 24.53 5.56
N THR A 34 4.56 23.93 4.68
CA THR A 34 4.74 22.48 4.63
C THR A 34 5.44 21.93 5.89
N LEU A 35 6.47 22.63 6.38
CA LEU A 35 7.19 22.25 7.60
C LEU A 35 6.30 22.37 8.84
N GLN A 36 5.52 23.44 8.95
CA GLN A 36 4.53 23.62 10.02
C GLN A 36 3.44 22.54 9.98
N SER A 37 2.96 22.17 8.78
CA SER A 37 1.97 21.11 8.62
C SER A 37 2.50 19.73 9.01
N LYS A 38 3.80 19.45 8.79
CA LYS A 38 4.42 18.17 9.14
C LYS A 38 4.83 18.04 10.61
N SER A 39 4.92 19.15 11.35
CA SER A 39 5.12 19.12 12.81
C SER A 39 4.01 18.32 13.53
N ASN A 40 2.78 18.35 13.01
CA ASN A 40 1.63 17.68 13.61
C ASN A 40 1.36 16.28 13.02
N GLN A 41 2.05 15.93 11.93
CA GLN A 41 2.02 14.61 11.29
C GLN A 41 3.44 14.07 11.20
N LEU A 42 3.98 13.60 12.32
CA LEU A 42 5.01 12.56 12.26
C LEU A 42 4.36 11.34 11.57
N VAL A 43 4.60 11.21 10.25
CA VAL A 43 4.10 10.12 9.38
C VAL A 43 4.84 8.80 9.64
N THR A 44 5.83 8.78 10.52
CA THR A 44 6.28 7.53 11.13
C THR A 44 5.28 7.16 12.22
N PRO A 45 4.64 5.99 12.16
CA PRO A 45 3.97 5.47 13.35
C PRO A 45 5.00 5.55 14.47
N ILE A 46 4.68 6.22 15.57
CA ILE A 46 5.42 6.11 16.82
C ILE A 46 5.12 4.71 17.36
N HIS A 47 5.42 3.66 16.58
CA HIS A 47 5.61 2.35 17.13
C HIS A 47 7.03 2.39 17.66
N HIS A 48 7.16 2.52 18.98
CA HIS A 48 8.42 2.22 19.62
C HIS A 48 8.77 0.79 19.21
N ILE A 49 9.81 0.66 18.37
CA ILE A 49 10.38 -0.63 18.01
C ILE A 49 10.73 -1.32 19.33
N GLN A 50 9.98 -2.35 19.66
CA GLN A 50 10.24 -3.18 20.83
C GLN A 50 11.24 -4.27 20.44
N GLU A 51 11.99 -4.74 21.41
CA GLU A 51 13.00 -5.79 21.24
C GLU A 51 12.45 -7.08 20.60
N ASN A 52 11.14 -7.32 20.71
CA ASN A 52 10.46 -8.48 20.14
C ASN A 52 9.86 -8.26 18.74
N ASP A 53 9.85 -7.04 18.20
CA ASP A 53 9.22 -6.74 16.89
C ASP A 53 9.93 -7.43 15.72
N TYR A 54 11.21 -7.77 15.90
CA TYR A 54 12.02 -8.51 14.94
C TYR A 54 12.26 -9.97 15.34
N SER A 55 11.49 -10.49 16.31
CA SER A 55 11.59 -11.89 16.68
C SER A 55 11.11 -12.76 15.52
N VAL A 56 11.98 -13.64 15.04
CA VAL A 56 11.60 -14.62 14.01
C VAL A 56 10.59 -15.58 14.64
N PRO A 57 9.36 -15.72 14.10
CA PRO A 57 8.40 -16.66 14.63
C PRO A 57 8.99 -18.07 14.60
N ALA A 58 8.57 -18.90 15.57
CA ALA A 58 8.99 -20.28 15.61
C ALA A 58 8.72 -20.95 14.24
N ALA A 59 9.68 -21.74 13.78
CA ALA A 59 9.52 -22.48 12.53
C ALA A 59 8.23 -23.31 12.58
N PRO A 60 7.53 -23.49 11.45
CA PRO A 60 6.35 -24.34 11.41
C PRO A 60 6.72 -25.76 11.87
N PRO A 61 5.80 -26.48 12.54
CA PRO A 61 6.05 -27.87 12.92
C PRO A 61 6.33 -28.72 11.67
N PRO A 62 7.11 -29.81 11.80
CA PRO A 62 7.31 -30.73 10.70
C PRO A 62 5.95 -31.27 10.22
N SER A 63 5.80 -31.46 8.90
CA SER A 63 4.61 -32.10 8.36
C SER A 63 4.45 -33.50 8.96
N PRO A 64 3.22 -33.96 9.28
CA PRO A 64 3.01 -35.31 9.75
C PRO A 64 3.59 -36.31 8.74
N ILE A 65 4.59 -37.09 9.14
CA ILE A 65 4.94 -38.30 8.41
C ILE A 65 3.76 -39.23 8.61
N GLY A 66 3.02 -39.49 7.53
CA GLY A 66 2.05 -40.56 7.52
C GLY A 66 2.82 -41.82 7.88
N TYR A 67 2.55 -42.39 9.05
CA TYR A 67 2.92 -43.76 9.38
C TYR A 67 2.16 -44.63 8.38
N ARG A 68 2.77 -44.85 7.21
CA ARG A 68 2.42 -46.01 6.41
C ARG A 68 2.98 -47.16 7.23
N ASP A 69 2.10 -47.85 7.94
CA ASP A 69 2.40 -49.14 8.56
C ASP A 69 2.92 -50.09 7.47
N HIS A 70 4.22 -50.11 7.26
CA HIS A 70 4.85 -50.97 6.26
C HIS A 70 5.80 -51.94 6.95
N TRP A 71 5.26 -52.80 7.81
CA TRP A 71 5.92 -54.07 8.16
C TRP A 71 4.86 -55.14 8.44
N PRO A 72 5.14 -56.43 8.21
CA PRO A 72 5.83 -57.06 7.09
C PRO A 72 4.81 -57.88 6.26
N ALA A 73 4.98 -58.01 4.94
CA ALA A 73 4.26 -59.05 4.21
C ALA A 73 4.83 -60.42 4.63
N SER A 74 4.27 -60.98 5.69
CA SER A 74 4.50 -62.35 6.13
C SER A 74 4.11 -63.32 5.00
N ILE A 75 5.10 -64.13 4.61
CA ILE A 75 5.03 -65.52 4.14
C ILE A 75 3.92 -65.88 3.13
N ARG A 76 4.28 -66.32 1.91
CA ARG A 76 3.64 -67.48 1.26
C ARG A 76 4.59 -68.21 0.27
N ARG A 77 4.97 -69.41 0.73
CA ARG A 77 5.24 -70.70 0.05
C ARG A 77 6.43 -70.82 -0.88
#